data_AF-A0A7H1MNA1-F1
#
_entry.id   AF-A0A7H1MNA1-F1
#
_cell.length_a   1.000
_cell.length_b   1.000
_cell.length_c   1.000
_cell.angle_alpha   90.00
_cell.angle_beta   90.00
_cell.angle_gamma   90.00
#
_symmetry.space_group_name_H-M   'P 1'
#
loop_
_entity.id
_entity.type
_entity.pdbx_description
1 polymer ?
#
loop_
_entity_poly.entity_id
_entity_poly.type
_entity_poly.pdbx_seq_one_letter_code
_entity_poly.pdbx_strand_id
1 'polypeptide(L)' 'MAEKLIQLRVEEGVKDAADEIFKTQGLTTQTAIKIFLTQVANTGDSPFSNLFTKKEQ' A
#
# COMPACT_ATOMS: atom_id res chain seq x y z
N MET A 1 -2.68 16.59 -16.63
CA MET A 1 -1.86 15.98 -15.55
C MET A 1 -1.36 14.64 -16.08
N ALA A 2 -0.06 14.36 -15.99
CA ALA A 2 0.49 13.13 -16.54
C ALA A 2 0.29 11.98 -15.55
N GLU A 3 -0.52 10.99 -15.93
CA GLU A 3 -0.69 9.77 -15.15
C GLU A 3 0.51 8.84 -15.42
N LYS A 4 1.15 8.34 -14.36
CA LYS A 4 2.21 7.34 -14.47
C LYS A 4 1.67 5.98 -14.04
N LEU A 5 1.88 4.98 -14.87
CA LEU A 5 1.49 3.60 -14.58
C LEU A 5 2.60 2.89 -13.80
N ILE A 6 2.22 2.19 -12.74
CA ILE A 6 3.13 1.41 -11.90
C ILE A 6 2.88 -0.07 -12.18
N GLN A 7 3.90 -0.76 -12.70
CA GLN A 7 3.89 -2.22 -12.88
C GLN A 7 4.77 -2.84 -11.79
N LEU A 8 4.18 -3.68 -10.95
CA LEU A 8 4.88 -4.35 -9.86
C LEU A 8 4.69 -5.87 -10.01
N ARG A 9 5.78 -6.62 -9.80
CA ARG A 9 5.71 -8.07 -9.64
C ARG A 9 5.63 -8.39 -8.15
N VAL A 10 4.62 -9.17 -7.79
CA VAL A 10 4.42 -9.71 -6.46
C VAL A 10 4.08 -11.18 -6.59
N GLU A 11 4.39 -11.94 -5.55
CA GLU A 11 4.00 -13.34 -5.49
C GLU A 11 2.47 -13.47 -5.48
N GLU A 12 1.95 -14.50 -6.15
CA GLU A 12 0.52 -14.74 -6.32
C GLU A 12 -0.22 -14.80 -4.97
N GLY A 13 0.28 -15.60 -4.02
CA GLY A 13 -0.33 -15.74 -2.70
C GLY A 13 -0.37 -14.44 -1.89
N VAL A 14 0.64 -13.57 -2.05
CA VAL A 14 0.65 -12.25 -1.39
C VAL A 14 -0.39 -11.34 -2.01
N LYS A 15 -0.52 -11.35 -3.33
CA LYS A 15 -1.49 -10.53 -4.04
C LYS A 15 -2.91 -10.96 -3.69
N ASP A 16 -3.19 -12.25 -3.72
CA ASP A 16 -4.52 -12.79 -3.49
C ASP A 16 -4.98 -12.49 -2.06
N ALA A 17 -4.10 -12.71 -1.06
CA ALA A 17 -4.39 -12.37 0.33
C ALA A 17 -4.67 -10.87 0.51
N ALA A 18 -3.89 -10.01 -0.15
CA ALA A 18 -4.11 -8.57 -0.10
C ALA A 18 -5.44 -8.16 -0.76
N ASP A 19 -5.76 -8.71 -1.94
CA ASP A 19 -7.01 -8.44 -2.65
C ASP A 19 -8.21 -8.88 -1.82
N GLU A 20 -8.17 -10.04 -1.14
CA GLU A 20 -9.24 -10.49 -0.24
C GLU A 20 -9.46 -9.51 0.92
N ILE A 21 -8.39 -9.11 1.60
CA ILE A 21 -8.46 -8.16 2.72
C ILE A 21 -9.04 -6.82 2.26
N PHE A 22 -8.53 -6.25 1.16
CA PHE A 22 -9.03 -4.98 0.65
C PHE A 22 -10.47 -5.08 0.17
N LYS A 23 -10.85 -6.21 -0.43
CA LYS A 23 -12.23 -6.45 -0.88
C LYS A 23 -13.22 -6.46 0.29
N THR A 24 -12.84 -7.01 1.45
CA THR A 24 -13.69 -6.92 2.66
C THR A 24 -13.93 -5.48 3.12
N GLN A 25 -13.02 -4.57 2.79
CA GLN A 25 -13.10 -3.14 3.12
C GLN A 25 -13.73 -2.30 1.99
N GLY A 26 -14.20 -2.94 0.91
CA GLY A 26 -14.74 -2.26 -0.27
C GLY A 26 -13.67 -1.56 -1.13
N LEU A 27 -12.41 -1.97 -1.00
CA LEU A 27 -11.27 -1.42 -1.72
C LEU A 27 -10.69 -2.43 -2.71
N THR A 28 -10.07 -1.91 -3.77
CA THR A 28 -9.21 -2.72 -4.65
C THR A 28 -7.75 -2.52 -4.25
N THR A 29 -6.89 -3.49 -4.54
CA THR A 29 -5.43 -3.34 -4.34
C THR A 29 -4.88 -2.10 -5.06
N GLN A 30 -5.39 -1.77 -6.25
CA GLN A 30 -4.97 -0.56 -6.98
C GLN A 30 -5.33 0.72 -6.23
N THR A 31 -6.54 0.82 -5.68
CA THR A 31 -6.95 1.96 -4.87
C THR A 31 -6.12 2.06 -3.59
N ALA A 32 -5.85 0.93 -2.93
CA ALA A 32 -5.02 0.89 -1.73
C ALA A 32 -3.60 1.40 -2.01
N ILE A 33 -2.97 0.94 -3.10
CA ILE A 33 -1.63 1.41 -3.52
C ILE A 33 -1.66 2.90 -3.86
N LYS A 34 -2.73 3.39 -4.51
CA LYS A 34 -2.88 4.82 -4.81
C LYS A 34 -2.92 5.65 -3.53
N ILE A 35 -3.76 5.26 -2.57
CA ILE A 35 -3.87 5.94 -1.26
C ILE A 35 -2.52 5.91 -0.54
N PHE A 36 -1.87 4.75 -0.52
CA PHE A 36 -0.55 4.57 0.07
C PHE A 36 0.47 5.56 -0.50
N LEU A 37 0.63 5.60 -1.83
CA LEU A 37 1.58 6.49 -2.49
C LEU A 37 1.24 7.97 -2.27
N THR A 38 -0.05 8.32 -2.29
CA THR A 38 -0.52 9.67 -1.97
C THR A 38 -0.14 10.06 -0.53
N GLN A 39 -0.30 9.15 0.43
CA GLN A 39 0.08 9.41 1.81
C GLN A 39 1.58 9.62 1.95
N VAL A 40 2.42 8.73 1.39
CA VAL A 40 3.88 8.88 1.44
C VAL A 40 4.34 10.22 0.83
N ALA A 41 3.76 10.58 -0.32
CA ALA A 41 4.10 11.84 -0.99
C ALA A 41 3.66 13.08 -0.19
N ASN A 42 2.53 13.02 0.51
CA ASN A 42 1.99 14.14 1.27
C ASN A 42 2.63 14.29 2.65
N THR A 43 2.94 13.19 3.34
CA THR A 43 3.55 13.23 4.68
C THR A 43 5.07 13.36 4.63
N GLY A 44 5.70 12.98 3.50
CA GLY A 44 7.15 12.89 3.39
C GLY A 44 7.75 11.77 4.24
N ASP A 45 6.90 10.95 4.88
CA ASP A 45 7.29 9.92 5.81
C ASP A 45 7.01 8.55 5.20
N SER A 46 8.00 7.66 5.31
CA SER A 46 7.83 6.31 4.82
C SER A 46 6.95 5.54 5.81
N PRO A 47 5.97 4.77 5.34
CA PRO A 47 5.25 3.81 6.17
C PRO A 47 6.19 2.72 6.71
N PHE A 48 7.43 2.68 6.19
CA PHE A 48 8.51 1.83 6.63
C PHE A 48 9.47 2.50 7.62
N SER A 49 9.37 3.81 7.85
CA SER A 49 10.24 4.57 8.77
C SER A 49 10.24 3.96 10.19
N ASN A 50 9.14 3.35 10.61
CA ASN A 50 8.96 2.76 11.93
C ASN A 50 8.77 1.22 11.93
N LEU A 51 9.15 0.51 10.85
CA LEU A 51 8.94 -0.95 10.75
C LEU A 51 9.68 -1.76 11.84
N PHE A 52 10.79 -1.23 12.37
CA PHE A 52 11.63 -1.93 13.35
C PHE A 52 11.61 -1.29 14.75
N THR A 53 10.97 -0.14 14.91
CA THR A 53 10.74 0.46 16.23
C THR A 53 9.52 -0.20 16.85
N LYS A 54 9.78 -1.14 17.76
CA LYS A 54 8.79 -1.71 18.68
C LYS A 54 7.92 -0.57 19.23
N LYS A 55 6.59 -0.64 19.08
CA LYS A 55 5.68 0.18 19.88
C LYS A 55 5.88 -0.24 21.34
N GLU A 56 6.68 0.51 22.10
CA GLU A 56 6.54 0.48 23.55
C GLU A 56 5.15 1.02 23.88
N GLN A 57 4.48 0.28 24.76
CA GLN A 57 3.08 0.44 25.16
C GLN A 57 2.81 1.77 25.85
#